data_AF-A0A1X6MTD5-F1
#
_entry.id   AF-A0A1X6MTD5-F1
#
_cell.length_a   1.000
_cell.length_b   1.000
_cell.length_c   1.000
_cell.angle_alpha   90.00
_cell.angle_beta   90.00
_cell.angle_gamma   90.00
#
_symmetry.space_group_name_H-M   'P 1'
#
loop_
_entity.id
_entity.type
_entity.pdbx_description
1 polymer ?
#
loop_
_entity_poly.entity_id
_entity_poly.type
_entity_poly.pdbx_seq_one_letter_code
_entity_poly.pdbx_strand_id
1 'polypeptide(L)'
;MQFSRRWWEESPLLERGGASYTDRPTRRVIYPSYGIGKSSGTIIVSYTTSQDALRLGSLAGGKGTHAEERLKDVILKDLADMHHGIVSVETLRSLLVDYDVWSWYNHENSAGAFAEFAPAQFRDLYPKVTTPPGGILHFGGEATSVHHAWVLGALNSAYRCVKEILLSDIRRKELIAKLEELWGLDSELTTELVTNQVIVGQNPSEFKFVFKPTGSLDGVKVQPRIPKRLAMLLLIGHHSDPDSG
;
A
#
# COMPACT_ATOMS: atom_id res chain seq x y z
N MET A 1 -0.37 -7.23 22.11
CA MET A 1 -0.49 -7.59 23.54
C MET A 1 0.71 -7.04 24.30
N GLN A 2 0.48 -6.49 25.48
CA GLN A 2 1.50 -6.01 26.41
C GLN A 2 1.69 -7.04 27.52
N PHE A 3 2.94 -7.45 27.75
CA PHE A 3 3.31 -8.34 28.84
C PHE A 3 4.18 -7.62 29.86
N SER A 4 4.02 -7.98 31.13
CA SER A 4 4.84 -7.48 32.26
C SER A 4 6.30 -7.90 32.14
N ARG A 5 6.56 -8.94 31.34
CA ARG A 5 7.87 -9.46 31.02
C ARG A 5 8.01 -9.77 29.53
N ARG A 6 9.18 -9.50 28.95
CA ARG A 6 9.52 -9.86 27.56
C ARG A 6 9.94 -11.33 27.46
N TRP A 7 9.00 -12.23 27.75
CA TRP A 7 9.22 -13.69 27.79
C TRP A 7 9.83 -14.25 26.48
N TRP A 8 9.63 -13.59 25.35
CA TRP A 8 10.19 -13.99 24.05
C TRP A 8 11.71 -13.74 23.95
N GLU A 9 12.28 -12.83 24.74
CA GLU A 9 13.74 -12.54 24.74
C GLU A 9 14.54 -13.46 25.67
N GLU A 10 13.85 -14.28 26.45
CA GLU A 10 14.47 -15.15 27.45
C GLU A 10 14.92 -16.48 26.83
N SER A 11 15.94 -17.10 27.41
CA SER A 11 16.34 -18.45 27.02
C SER A 11 15.20 -19.44 27.33
N PRO A 12 14.90 -20.39 26.42
CA PRO A 12 15.61 -20.73 25.19
C PRO A 12 15.14 -20.00 23.90
N LEU A 13 14.17 -19.08 23.96
CA LEU A 13 13.62 -18.41 22.77
C LEU A 13 14.58 -17.37 22.16
N LEU A 14 15.09 -16.45 22.99
CA LEU A 14 16.07 -15.43 22.59
C LEU A 14 15.66 -14.55 21.37
N GLU A 15 14.36 -14.35 21.15
CA GLU A 15 13.82 -13.61 20.00
C GLU A 15 14.03 -12.10 20.16
N ARG A 16 14.88 -11.50 19.32
CA ARG A 16 15.28 -10.08 19.39
C ARG A 16 14.98 -9.34 18.09
N GLY A 17 13.70 -9.16 17.81
CA GLY A 17 13.21 -8.65 16.54
C GLY A 17 12.85 -9.77 15.56
N GLY A 18 12.44 -9.42 14.35
CA GLY A 18 12.02 -10.40 13.34
C GLY A 18 10.61 -10.93 13.56
N ALA A 19 10.31 -12.11 13.02
CA ALA A 19 8.97 -12.68 13.06
C ALA A 19 8.98 -14.21 13.03
N SER A 20 8.01 -14.82 13.71
CA SER A 20 7.69 -16.25 13.60
C SER A 20 6.38 -16.43 12.81
N TYR A 21 6.29 -17.56 12.10
CA TYR A 21 5.19 -17.88 11.20
C TYR A 21 4.55 -19.20 11.59
N THR A 22 3.23 -19.28 11.41
CA THR A 22 2.45 -20.49 11.68
C THR A 22 1.23 -20.58 10.75
N ASP A 23 0.71 -21.79 10.57
CA ASP A 23 -0.57 -22.09 9.92
C ASP A 23 -1.76 -21.96 10.88
N ARG A 24 -1.51 -21.88 12.19
CA ARG A 24 -2.50 -21.62 13.24
C ARG A 24 -3.11 -20.22 13.13
N PRO A 25 -4.31 -19.97 13.69
CA PRO A 25 -4.99 -18.67 13.64
C PRO A 25 -4.10 -17.43 13.85
N THR A 26 -3.13 -17.49 14.76
CA THR A 26 -2.13 -16.42 14.96
C THR A 26 -1.44 -15.92 13.69
N ARG A 27 -1.13 -16.81 12.73
CA ARG A 27 -0.36 -16.62 11.48
C ARG A 27 1.05 -16.07 11.62
N ARG A 28 1.22 -14.88 12.22
CA ARG A 28 2.50 -14.18 12.34
C ARG A 28 2.62 -13.50 13.70
N VAL A 29 3.71 -13.77 14.40
CA VAL A 29 4.14 -13.04 15.59
C VAL A 29 5.30 -12.15 15.18
N ILE A 30 5.20 -10.84 15.44
CA ILE A 30 6.27 -9.87 15.15
C ILE A 30 6.92 -9.44 16.45
N TYR A 31 8.17 -9.84 16.64
CA TYR A 31 8.94 -9.45 17.80
C TYR A 31 9.41 -7.99 17.62
N PRO A 32 9.26 -7.13 18.64
CA PRO A 32 9.63 -5.73 18.50
C PRO A 32 11.14 -5.57 18.34
N SER A 33 11.57 -4.91 17.26
CA SER A 33 12.97 -4.46 17.08
C SER A 33 13.32 -3.24 17.96
N TYR A 34 12.36 -2.73 18.73
CA TYR A 34 12.53 -1.63 19.67
C TYR A 34 12.36 -2.12 21.11
N GLY A 35 13.01 -1.42 22.04
CA GLY A 35 12.92 -1.75 23.48
C GLY A 35 13.51 -3.10 23.85
N ILE A 36 14.46 -3.62 23.06
CA ILE A 36 15.20 -4.85 23.34
C ILE A 36 15.93 -4.71 24.68
N GLY A 37 15.85 -5.75 25.52
CA GLY A 37 16.45 -5.78 26.85
C GLY A 37 15.69 -4.99 27.92
N LYS A 38 14.52 -4.40 27.61
CA LYS A 38 13.66 -3.80 28.64
C LYS A 38 12.93 -4.87 29.44
N SER A 39 12.48 -4.52 30.65
CA SER A 39 11.79 -5.46 31.54
C SER A 39 10.42 -5.90 31.02
N SER A 40 9.67 -5.01 30.36
CA SER A 40 8.33 -5.28 29.80
C SER A 40 8.26 -4.86 28.33
N GLY A 41 7.18 -5.26 27.64
CA GLY A 41 7.03 -4.89 26.25
C GLY A 41 5.67 -5.23 25.65
N THR A 42 5.38 -4.54 24.54
CA THR A 42 4.26 -4.84 23.67
C THR A 42 4.77 -5.60 22.46
N ILE A 43 4.12 -6.70 22.12
CA ILE A 43 4.42 -7.56 20.98
C ILE A 43 3.17 -7.68 20.09
N ILE A 44 3.38 -7.73 18.78
CA ILE A 44 2.30 -8.02 17.83
C ILE A 44 2.21 -9.54 17.73
N VAL A 45 1.20 -10.08 18.40
CA VAL A 45 1.01 -11.54 18.56
C VAL A 45 0.23 -12.16 17.42
N SER A 46 -0.37 -11.36 16.55
CA SER A 46 -1.01 -11.81 15.32
C SER A 46 -1.03 -10.65 14.33
N TYR A 47 -0.38 -10.84 13.18
CA TYR A 47 -0.45 -9.92 12.06
C TYR A 47 -0.92 -10.68 10.81
N THR A 48 -2.15 -10.40 10.40
CA THR A 48 -2.86 -11.15 9.34
C THR A 48 -3.31 -10.22 8.22
N THR A 49 -3.48 -10.80 7.03
CA THR A 49 -4.04 -10.15 5.85
C THR A 49 -5.15 -11.01 5.25
N SER A 50 -5.87 -10.45 4.27
CA SER A 50 -6.81 -11.19 3.43
C SER A 50 -7.85 -11.97 4.25
N GLN A 51 -8.08 -13.25 3.94
CA GLN A 51 -9.12 -14.06 4.59
C GLN A 51 -8.85 -14.30 6.09
N ASP A 52 -7.58 -14.39 6.50
CA ASP A 52 -7.23 -14.58 7.91
C ASP A 52 -7.57 -13.34 8.73
N ALA A 53 -7.28 -12.15 8.19
CA ALA A 53 -7.68 -10.88 8.79
C ALA A 53 -9.21 -10.75 8.89
N LEU A 54 -9.95 -11.15 7.85
CA LEU A 54 -11.42 -11.13 7.86
C LEU A 54 -11.99 -12.06 8.96
N ARG A 55 -11.45 -13.27 9.10
CA ARG A 55 -11.90 -14.24 10.11
C ARG A 55 -11.67 -13.71 11.53
N LEU A 56 -10.45 -13.28 11.84
CA LEU A 56 -10.13 -12.76 13.18
C LEU A 56 -10.82 -11.42 13.45
N GLY A 57 -10.91 -10.56 12.43
CA GLY A 57 -11.56 -9.25 12.52
C GLY A 57 -13.05 -9.33 12.86
N SER A 58 -13.73 -10.45 12.56
CA SER A 58 -15.11 -10.68 13.00
C SER A 58 -15.27 -10.77 14.53
N LEU A 59 -14.16 -11.04 15.25
CA LEU A 59 -14.10 -11.09 16.71
C LEU A 59 -13.57 -9.79 17.34
N ALA A 60 -13.11 -8.83 16.53
CA ALA A 60 -12.64 -7.52 16.97
C ALA A 60 -13.83 -6.57 17.25
N GLY A 61 -14.69 -6.98 18.18
CA GLY A 61 -15.92 -6.27 18.55
C GLY A 61 -15.76 -5.21 19.64
N GLY A 62 -14.54 -4.99 20.12
CA GLY A 62 -14.23 -4.05 21.19
C GLY A 62 -13.80 -4.76 22.47
N LYS A 63 -12.98 -4.03 23.24
CA LYS A 63 -12.33 -4.51 24.46
C LYS A 63 -13.31 -5.01 25.51
N GLY A 64 -13.06 -6.23 26.00
CA GLY A 64 -13.88 -6.89 27.01
C GLY A 64 -15.17 -7.53 26.50
N THR A 65 -15.47 -7.47 25.19
CA THR A 65 -16.59 -8.25 24.64
C THR A 65 -16.30 -9.74 24.67
N HIS A 66 -17.34 -10.57 24.78
CA HIS A 66 -17.19 -12.03 24.76
C HIS A 66 -16.47 -12.54 23.49
N ALA A 67 -16.71 -11.90 22.34
CA ALA A 67 -16.05 -12.25 21.10
C ALA A 67 -14.54 -11.98 21.15
N GLU A 68 -14.14 -10.81 21.65
CA GLU A 68 -12.73 -10.43 21.71
C GLU A 68 -11.96 -11.17 22.82
N GLU A 69 -12.63 -11.51 23.93
CA GLU A 69 -12.08 -12.40 24.96
C GLU A 69 -11.79 -13.80 24.39
N ARG A 70 -12.67 -14.34 23.54
CA ARG A 70 -12.41 -15.61 22.82
C ARG A 70 -11.22 -15.49 21.86
N LEU A 71 -11.12 -14.37 21.13
CA LEU A 71 -9.97 -14.11 20.25
C LEU A 71 -8.67 -14.08 21.06
N LYS A 72 -8.64 -13.35 22.18
CA LYS A 72 -7.50 -13.28 23.10
C LYS A 72 -7.09 -14.67 23.57
N ASP A 73 -8.04 -15.49 24.00
CA ASP A 73 -7.77 -16.86 24.45
C ASP A 73 -7.22 -17.76 23.35
N VAL A 74 -7.73 -17.66 22.11
CA VAL A 74 -7.21 -18.40 20.95
C VAL A 74 -5.76 -18.01 20.70
N ILE A 75 -5.46 -16.71 20.65
CA ILE A 75 -4.11 -16.21 20.40
C ILE A 75 -3.14 -16.63 21.51
N LEU A 76 -3.53 -16.56 22.78
CA LEU A 76 -2.67 -17.00 23.90
C LEU A 76 -2.34 -18.50 23.84
N LYS A 77 -3.32 -19.34 23.46
CA LYS A 77 -3.09 -20.79 23.27
C LYS A 77 -2.16 -21.05 22.09
N ASP A 78 -2.40 -20.39 20.95
CA ASP A 78 -1.53 -20.51 19.78
C ASP A 78 -0.11 -20.04 20.05
N LEU A 79 0.06 -18.97 20.84
CA LEU A 79 1.38 -18.50 21.28
C LEU A 79 2.10 -19.58 22.09
N ALA A 80 1.43 -20.22 23.06
CA ALA A 80 2.05 -21.30 23.84
C ALA A 80 2.47 -22.47 22.93
N ASP A 81 1.57 -22.89 22.04
CA ASP A 81 1.80 -24.02 21.13
C ASP A 81 2.94 -23.74 20.12
N MET A 82 2.95 -22.55 19.51
CA MET A 82 3.95 -22.21 18.48
C MET A 82 5.34 -21.98 19.08
N HIS A 83 5.43 -21.61 20.36
CA HIS A 83 6.68 -21.54 21.10
C HIS A 83 6.96 -22.87 21.83
N HIS A 84 6.45 -23.99 21.29
CA HIS A 84 6.73 -25.35 21.74
C HIS A 84 6.47 -25.61 23.23
N GLY A 85 5.52 -24.88 23.84
CA GLY A 85 5.24 -24.96 25.26
C GLY A 85 6.36 -24.46 26.17
N ILE A 86 7.39 -23.81 25.63
CA ILE A 86 8.48 -23.17 26.41
C ILE A 86 7.90 -22.18 27.41
N VAL A 87 6.83 -21.48 27.00
CA VAL A 87 6.00 -20.66 27.88
C VAL A 87 4.56 -21.19 27.82
N SER A 88 4.02 -21.59 28.96
CA SER A 88 2.65 -22.14 29.02
C SER A 88 1.59 -21.05 28.82
N VAL A 89 0.37 -21.44 28.43
CA VAL A 89 -0.75 -20.50 28.29
C VAL A 89 -1.11 -19.84 29.62
N GLU A 90 -0.99 -20.55 30.75
CA GLU A 90 -1.20 -20.00 32.10
C GLU A 90 -0.16 -18.93 32.43
N THR A 91 1.09 -19.16 32.02
CA THR A 91 2.17 -18.18 32.20
C THR A 91 1.94 -16.96 31.32
N LEU A 92 1.56 -17.14 30.06
CA LEU A 92 1.21 -16.03 29.18
C LEU A 92 0.04 -15.21 29.74
N ARG A 93 -1.00 -15.87 30.28
CA ARG A 93 -2.13 -15.19 30.93
C ARG A 93 -1.70 -14.39 32.16
N SER A 94 -0.84 -14.95 33.01
CA SER A 94 -0.39 -14.26 34.23
C SER A 94 0.53 -13.08 33.92
N LEU A 95 1.28 -13.15 32.82
CA LEU A 95 2.14 -12.06 32.35
C LEU A 95 1.39 -10.99 31.55
N LEU A 96 0.20 -11.28 31.02
CA LEU A 96 -0.56 -10.35 30.19
C LEU A 96 -1.02 -9.15 31.04
N VAL A 97 -0.55 -7.96 30.67
CA VAL A 97 -0.91 -6.69 31.31
C VAL A 97 -2.07 -6.04 30.57
N ASP A 98 -1.96 -5.97 29.24
CA ASP A 98 -3.00 -5.38 28.43
C ASP A 98 -3.00 -5.93 27.00
N TYR A 99 -4.06 -5.67 26.25
CA TYR A 99 -4.13 -6.00 24.84
C TYR A 99 -5.01 -5.01 24.07
N ASP A 100 -4.80 -5.00 22.76
CA ASP A 100 -5.58 -4.22 21.81
C ASP A 100 -5.68 -5.01 20.49
N VAL A 101 -6.78 -4.81 19.78
CA VAL A 101 -7.10 -5.50 18.53
C VAL A 101 -7.60 -4.48 17.51
N TRP A 102 -7.01 -4.49 16.32
CA TRP A 102 -7.42 -3.60 15.25
C TRP A 102 -7.78 -4.39 13.99
N SER A 103 -8.97 -4.11 13.44
CA SER A 103 -9.42 -4.65 12.16
C SER A 103 -9.63 -3.50 11.18
N TRP A 104 -8.73 -3.37 10.22
CA TRP A 104 -8.84 -2.36 9.16
C TRP A 104 -10.10 -2.51 8.29
N TYR A 105 -10.62 -3.74 8.18
CA TYR A 105 -11.86 -4.04 7.46
C TYR A 105 -13.11 -3.50 8.16
N ASN A 106 -13.07 -3.33 9.50
CA ASN A 106 -14.22 -2.84 10.27
C ASN A 106 -14.20 -1.31 10.43
N HIS A 107 -13.14 -0.63 9.99
CA HIS A 107 -12.97 0.80 10.21
C HIS A 107 -13.60 1.61 9.07
N GLU A 108 -14.58 2.46 9.40
CA GLU A 108 -15.44 3.16 8.44
C GLU A 108 -14.70 4.06 7.44
N ASN A 109 -13.55 4.63 7.84
CA ASN A 109 -12.78 5.55 7.00
C ASN A 109 -11.73 4.85 6.10
N SER A 110 -11.60 3.52 6.21
CA SER A 110 -10.66 2.74 5.40
C SER A 110 -11.32 1.57 4.68
N ALA A 111 -12.31 0.92 5.30
CA ALA A 111 -13.07 -0.22 4.75
C ALA A 111 -12.20 -1.37 4.21
N GLY A 112 -10.96 -1.48 4.70
CA GLY A 112 -9.89 -2.32 4.17
C GLY A 112 -8.54 -1.83 4.67
N ALA A 113 -7.50 -2.67 4.53
CA ALA A 113 -6.15 -2.33 5.00
C ALA A 113 -5.36 -1.47 4.01
N PHE A 114 -5.35 -1.88 2.75
CA PHE A 114 -4.65 -1.23 1.63
C PHE A 114 -5.11 -1.87 0.31
N ALA A 115 -4.76 -1.27 -0.82
CA ALA A 115 -5.02 -1.81 -2.13
C ALA A 115 -4.19 -3.08 -2.40
N GLU A 116 -4.86 -4.14 -2.81
CA GLU A 116 -4.22 -5.33 -3.33
C GLU A 116 -4.94 -5.71 -4.62
N PHE A 117 -4.32 -5.41 -5.75
CA PHE A 117 -4.96 -5.56 -7.05
C PHE A 117 -5.02 -7.03 -7.48
N ALA A 118 -6.21 -7.43 -7.92
CA ALA A 118 -6.44 -8.68 -8.59
C ALA A 118 -5.73 -8.71 -9.96
N PRO A 119 -5.59 -9.90 -10.58
CA PRO A 119 -4.97 -10.03 -11.89
C PRO A 119 -5.53 -9.03 -12.91
N ALA A 120 -4.64 -8.42 -13.68
CA ALA A 120 -4.91 -7.40 -14.70
C ALA A 120 -5.46 -6.04 -14.22
N GLN A 121 -5.77 -5.83 -12.94
CA GLN A 121 -6.27 -4.51 -12.48
C GLN A 121 -5.24 -3.39 -12.64
N PHE A 122 -3.94 -3.67 -12.50
CA PHE A 122 -2.90 -2.70 -12.83
C PHE A 122 -2.90 -2.27 -14.30
N ARG A 123 -3.31 -3.16 -15.21
CA ARG A 123 -3.38 -2.86 -16.64
C ARG A 123 -4.66 -2.13 -17.00
N ASP A 124 -5.79 -2.58 -16.46
CA ASP A 124 -7.11 -2.21 -16.97
C ASP A 124 -7.84 -1.14 -16.12
N LEU A 125 -7.52 -1.07 -14.82
CA LEU A 125 -8.15 -0.15 -13.86
C LEU A 125 -7.22 0.96 -13.43
N TYR A 126 -5.94 0.66 -13.16
CA TYR A 126 -4.97 1.66 -12.69
C TYR A 126 -4.86 2.90 -13.59
N PRO A 127 -4.78 2.79 -14.93
CA PRO A 127 -4.72 3.98 -15.78
C PRO A 127 -6.00 4.83 -15.66
N LYS A 128 -7.16 4.20 -15.42
CA LYS A 128 -8.44 4.89 -15.29
C LYS A 128 -8.57 5.65 -13.98
N VAL A 129 -8.10 5.08 -12.86
CA VAL A 129 -8.17 5.74 -11.54
C VAL A 129 -7.13 6.85 -11.41
N THR A 130 -5.99 6.74 -12.10
CA THR A 130 -4.93 7.76 -12.07
C THR A 130 -5.16 8.87 -13.09
N THR A 131 -5.98 8.67 -14.14
CA THR A 131 -6.30 9.74 -15.10
C THR A 131 -7.24 10.77 -14.47
N PRO A 132 -6.86 12.07 -14.38
CA PRO A 132 -7.65 13.08 -13.71
C PRO A 132 -8.86 13.51 -14.57
N PRO A 133 -10.11 13.16 -14.21
CA PRO A 133 -11.27 13.48 -15.04
C PRO A 133 -11.42 14.99 -15.21
N GLY A 134 -11.44 15.45 -16.46
CA GLY A 134 -11.52 16.87 -16.81
C GLY A 134 -10.31 17.71 -16.38
N GLY A 135 -9.25 17.10 -15.84
CA GLY A 135 -8.13 17.81 -15.23
C GLY A 135 -8.48 18.60 -13.96
N ILE A 136 -9.59 18.25 -13.28
CA ILE A 136 -10.08 18.97 -12.10
C ILE A 136 -10.33 18.08 -10.86
N LEU A 137 -10.35 16.76 -11.06
CA LEU A 137 -10.48 15.78 -9.98
C LEU A 137 -9.25 14.86 -10.00
N HIS A 138 -8.57 14.78 -8.87
CA HIS A 138 -7.31 14.04 -8.72
C HIS A 138 -7.45 13.05 -7.58
N PHE A 139 -7.25 11.76 -7.85
CA PHE A 139 -7.24 10.73 -6.83
C PHE A 139 -5.81 10.52 -6.34
N GLY A 140 -5.59 10.82 -5.07
CA GLY A 140 -4.33 10.56 -4.36
C GLY A 140 -4.54 9.55 -3.22
N GLY A 141 -3.47 8.88 -2.83
CA GLY A 141 -3.47 7.79 -1.85
C GLY A 141 -2.75 6.56 -2.39
N GLU A 142 -2.36 5.64 -1.50
CA GLU A 142 -1.51 4.50 -1.85
C GLU A 142 -2.09 3.62 -2.97
N ALA A 143 -3.43 3.48 -3.03
CA ALA A 143 -4.14 2.75 -4.08
C ALA A 143 -4.01 3.35 -5.51
N THR A 144 -3.44 4.54 -5.62
CA THR A 144 -3.23 5.29 -6.88
C THR A 144 -1.74 5.50 -7.17
N SER A 145 -0.91 4.61 -6.63
CA SER A 145 0.51 4.43 -6.89
C SER A 145 0.77 2.95 -7.22
N VAL A 146 1.89 2.63 -7.87
CA VAL A 146 2.36 1.25 -8.04
C VAL A 146 2.93 0.65 -6.73
N HIS A 147 3.07 1.46 -5.68
CA HIS A 147 3.62 1.06 -4.37
C HIS A 147 2.53 0.89 -3.32
N HIS A 148 1.57 0.01 -3.57
CA HIS A 148 0.48 -0.28 -2.64
C HIS A 148 1.00 -0.74 -1.26
N ALA A 149 0.21 -0.46 -0.21
CA ALA A 149 0.48 -0.80 1.19
C ALA A 149 1.70 -0.08 1.83
N TRP A 150 2.32 0.86 1.11
CA TRP A 150 3.46 1.63 1.59
C TRP A 150 3.16 3.12 1.67
N VAL A 151 3.75 3.79 2.66
CA VAL A 151 3.72 5.25 2.78
C VAL A 151 4.29 5.91 1.51
N LEU A 152 5.30 5.29 0.90
CA LEU A 152 5.85 5.75 -0.38
C LEU A 152 4.77 5.90 -1.46
N GLY A 153 3.81 4.97 -1.56
CA GLY A 153 2.74 5.07 -2.53
C GLY A 153 1.80 6.26 -2.28
N ALA A 154 1.53 6.57 -1.01
CA ALA A 154 0.78 7.76 -0.65
C ALA A 154 1.54 9.05 -1.01
N LEU A 155 2.86 9.08 -0.79
CA LEU A 155 3.71 10.23 -1.10
C LEU A 155 3.85 10.46 -2.62
N ASN A 156 4.13 9.40 -3.39
CA ASN A 156 4.27 9.49 -4.84
C ASN A 156 2.95 9.91 -5.50
N SER A 157 1.82 9.33 -5.09
CA SER A 157 0.51 9.74 -5.60
C SER A 157 0.15 11.18 -5.25
N ALA A 158 0.52 11.66 -4.05
CA ALA A 158 0.33 13.07 -3.67
C ALA A 158 1.18 14.01 -4.54
N TYR A 159 2.45 13.66 -4.76
CA TYR A 159 3.33 14.40 -5.68
C TYR A 159 2.76 14.44 -7.09
N ARG A 160 2.33 13.29 -7.64
CA ARG A 160 1.64 13.19 -8.92
C ARG A 160 0.43 14.11 -8.98
N CYS A 161 -0.45 14.08 -7.97
CA CYS A 161 -1.65 14.92 -7.95
C CYS A 161 -1.31 16.43 -8.00
N VAL A 162 -0.29 16.87 -7.24
CA VAL A 162 0.18 18.26 -7.32
C VAL A 162 0.67 18.58 -8.72
N LYS A 163 1.47 17.69 -9.32
CA LYS A 163 1.98 17.87 -10.68
C LYS A 163 0.86 17.92 -11.73
N GLU A 164 -0.15 17.06 -11.62
CA GLU A 164 -1.35 17.07 -12.47
C GLU A 164 -2.11 18.39 -12.37
N ILE A 165 -2.30 18.93 -11.16
CA ILE A 165 -2.96 20.23 -10.93
C ILE A 165 -2.17 21.36 -11.63
N LEU A 166 -0.85 21.35 -11.52
CA LEU A 166 0.01 22.35 -12.17
C LEU A 166 0.00 22.22 -13.70
N LEU A 167 -0.03 20.99 -14.22
CA LEU A 167 -0.10 20.71 -15.66
C LEU A 167 -1.47 21.01 -16.28
N SER A 168 -2.54 20.90 -15.48
CA SER A 168 -3.92 21.14 -15.94
C SER A 168 -4.20 22.62 -16.24
N ASP A 169 -3.38 23.54 -15.71
CA ASP A 169 -3.48 24.99 -15.94
C ASP A 169 -2.18 25.54 -16.54
N ILE A 170 -2.22 25.91 -17.83
CA ILE A 170 -1.07 26.43 -18.58
C ILE A 170 -0.35 27.58 -17.88
N ARG A 171 -1.08 28.38 -17.08
CA ARG A 171 -0.55 29.54 -16.35
C ARG A 171 0.35 29.16 -15.18
N ARG A 172 0.39 27.87 -14.81
CA ARG A 172 1.12 27.36 -13.65
C ARG A 172 2.32 26.49 -14.03
N LYS A 173 2.61 26.33 -15.33
CA LYS A 173 3.68 25.42 -15.79
C LYS A 173 5.06 25.75 -15.20
N GLU A 174 5.35 27.03 -14.97
CA GLU A 174 6.58 27.48 -14.30
C GLU A 174 6.75 26.93 -12.88
N LEU A 175 5.65 26.62 -12.18
CA LEU A 175 5.68 26.05 -10.83
C LEU A 175 6.10 24.58 -10.81
N ILE A 176 6.13 23.89 -11.96
CA ILE A 176 6.60 22.51 -12.06
C ILE A 176 8.09 22.44 -11.78
N ALA A 177 8.88 23.37 -12.33
CA ALA A 177 10.31 23.45 -12.05
C ALA A 177 10.57 23.66 -10.55
N LYS A 178 9.74 24.49 -9.88
CA LYS A 178 9.81 24.71 -8.44
C LYS A 178 9.43 23.46 -7.63
N LEU A 179 8.44 22.68 -8.08
CA LEU A 179 8.09 21.40 -7.47
C LEU A 179 9.28 20.43 -7.54
N GLU A 180 9.90 20.30 -8.71
CA GLU A 180 11.04 19.42 -8.96
C GLU A 180 12.30 19.86 -8.21
N GLU A 181 12.54 21.16 -8.08
CA GLU A 181 13.65 21.72 -7.29
C GLU A 181 13.51 21.39 -5.79
N LEU A 182 12.30 21.57 -5.23
CA LEU A 182 12.07 21.44 -3.79
C LEU A 182 11.91 19.99 -3.33
N TRP A 183 11.30 19.14 -4.16
CA TRP A 183 10.88 17.79 -3.77
C TRP A 183 11.59 16.69 -4.58
N GLY A 184 12.43 17.07 -5.54
CA GLY A 184 13.07 16.14 -6.45
C GLY A 184 12.14 15.64 -7.55
N LEU A 185 12.63 14.65 -8.29
CA LEU A 185 11.86 13.96 -9.32
C LEU A 185 11.11 12.78 -8.71
N ASP A 186 9.87 12.60 -9.15
CA ASP A 186 9.14 11.37 -8.89
C ASP A 186 9.88 10.17 -9.51
N SER A 187 10.07 9.13 -8.71
CA SER A 187 10.68 7.88 -9.16
C SER A 187 9.69 6.94 -9.85
N GLU A 188 8.39 7.20 -9.70
CA GLU A 188 7.33 6.37 -10.25
C GLU A 188 6.95 6.77 -11.68
N LEU A 189 6.79 8.08 -11.94
CA LEU A 189 6.27 8.57 -13.21
C LEU A 189 7.10 9.72 -13.78
N THR A 190 7.32 9.68 -15.09
CA THR A 190 7.97 10.78 -15.81
C THR A 190 7.00 11.95 -16.00
N THR A 191 7.55 13.16 -16.12
CA THR A 191 6.76 14.37 -16.46
C THR A 191 5.94 14.18 -17.74
N GLU A 192 6.48 13.45 -18.72
CA GLU A 192 5.79 13.13 -19.98
C GLU A 192 4.55 12.26 -19.74
N LEU A 193 4.66 11.20 -18.94
CA LEU A 193 3.54 10.32 -18.62
C LEU A 193 2.41 11.09 -17.91
N VAL A 194 2.77 11.90 -16.91
CA VAL A 194 1.79 12.72 -16.19
C VAL A 194 1.14 13.75 -17.12
N THR A 195 1.91 14.37 -18.02
CA THR A 195 1.39 15.32 -19.01
C THR A 195 0.39 14.65 -19.95
N ASN A 196 0.74 13.49 -20.51
CA ASN A 196 -0.15 12.71 -21.36
C ASN A 196 -1.43 12.30 -20.62
N GLN A 197 -1.31 11.91 -19.36
CA GLN A 197 -2.44 11.53 -18.53
C GLN A 197 -3.41 12.70 -18.28
N VAL A 198 -2.90 13.90 -18.02
CA VAL A 198 -3.70 15.12 -17.91
C VAL A 198 -4.41 15.44 -19.23
N ILE A 199 -3.70 15.36 -20.36
CA ILE A 199 -4.28 15.63 -21.69
C ILE A 199 -5.45 14.67 -21.99
N VAL A 200 -5.26 13.37 -21.72
CA VAL A 200 -6.32 12.35 -21.87
C VAL A 200 -7.50 12.66 -20.95
N GLY A 201 -7.23 13.04 -19.69
CA GLY A 201 -8.25 13.39 -18.71
C GLY A 201 -9.09 14.62 -19.10
N GLN A 202 -8.47 15.63 -19.70
CA GLN A 202 -9.14 16.85 -20.19
C GLN A 202 -9.93 16.62 -21.49
N ASN A 203 -9.54 15.64 -22.30
CA ASN A 203 -10.11 15.40 -23.64
C ASN A 203 -10.61 13.96 -23.84
N PRO A 204 -11.49 13.43 -22.97
CA PRO A 204 -11.84 12.01 -22.96
C PRO A 204 -12.55 11.52 -24.24
N SER A 205 -13.21 12.41 -24.99
CA SER A 205 -13.85 12.06 -26.27
C SER A 205 -12.86 11.82 -27.41
N GLU A 206 -11.65 12.40 -27.31
CA GLU A 206 -10.61 12.30 -28.34
C GLU A 206 -9.73 11.05 -28.16
N PHE A 207 -9.68 10.51 -26.94
CA PHE A 207 -8.86 9.37 -26.57
C PHE A 207 -9.73 8.20 -26.11
N LYS A 208 -9.93 7.21 -26.98
CA LYS A 208 -10.49 5.91 -26.57
C LYS A 208 -9.35 4.98 -26.17
N PHE A 209 -9.39 4.44 -24.96
CA PHE A 209 -8.58 3.28 -24.58
C PHE A 209 -9.04 2.08 -25.42
N VAL A 210 -8.39 1.83 -26.56
CA VAL A 210 -8.65 0.66 -27.39
C VAL A 210 -7.80 -0.50 -26.87
N PHE A 211 -8.42 -1.43 -26.16
CA PHE A 211 -7.77 -2.67 -25.78
C PHE A 211 -7.73 -3.61 -26.99
N LYS A 212 -6.54 -3.87 -27.54
CA LYS A 212 -6.35 -5.01 -28.43
C LYS A 212 -5.89 -6.18 -27.54
N PRO A 213 -6.64 -7.29 -27.46
CA PRO A 213 -6.11 -8.51 -26.86
C PRO A 213 -4.98 -9.00 -27.75
N THR A 214 -3.73 -8.69 -27.39
CA THR A 214 -2.56 -9.24 -28.08
C THR A 214 -2.27 -10.61 -27.47
N GLY A 215 -2.39 -11.65 -28.28
CA GLY A 215 -1.85 -12.98 -27.99
C GLY A 215 -0.33 -13.06 -28.10
N SER A 216 0.40 -11.94 -27.94
CA SER A 216 1.86 -11.90 -27.90
C SER A 216 2.33 -10.64 -27.16
N LEU A 217 3.50 -10.77 -26.52
CA LEU A 217 4.18 -9.78 -25.67
C LEU A 217 4.76 -8.59 -26.46
N ASP A 218 3.93 -7.87 -27.21
CA ASP A 218 4.35 -6.65 -27.90
C ASP A 218 3.39 -5.49 -27.60
N GLY A 219 3.84 -4.58 -26.72
CA GLY A 219 3.51 -3.15 -26.67
C GLY A 219 2.04 -2.70 -26.70
N VAL A 220 1.59 -2.07 -25.61
CA VAL A 220 0.40 -1.20 -25.62
C VAL A 220 0.65 -0.04 -26.58
N LYS A 221 -0.07 0.02 -27.71
CA LYS A 221 -0.08 1.20 -28.61
C LYS A 221 -1.37 1.99 -28.43
N VAL A 222 -1.24 3.22 -27.92
CA VAL A 222 -2.28 4.24 -28.00
C VAL A 222 -2.36 4.72 -29.45
N GLN A 223 -3.52 4.62 -30.10
CA GLN A 223 -3.73 5.20 -31.43
C GLN A 223 -4.55 6.48 -31.31
N PRO A 224 -3.97 7.67 -31.55
CA PRO A 224 -4.72 8.91 -31.57
C PRO A 224 -5.49 9.07 -32.90
N ARG A 225 -6.75 9.49 -32.84
CA ARG A 225 -7.41 10.13 -33.99
C ARG A 225 -7.09 11.62 -33.92
N ILE A 226 -5.97 12.05 -34.47
CA ILE A 226 -5.58 13.47 -34.45
C ILE A 226 -6.35 14.23 -35.55
N PRO A 227 -7.15 15.26 -35.21
CA PRO A 227 -7.56 16.26 -36.19
C PRO A 227 -6.35 17.10 -36.61
N LYS A 228 -6.20 17.38 -37.91
CA LYS A 228 -5.02 18.02 -38.54
C LYS A 228 -4.48 19.31 -37.89
N ARG A 229 -5.21 19.94 -36.96
CA ARG A 229 -4.77 21.16 -36.24
C ARG A 229 -3.88 20.91 -35.02
N LEU A 230 -3.81 19.69 -34.47
CA LEU A 230 -2.99 19.38 -33.28
C LEU A 230 -1.61 18.79 -33.59
N ALA A 231 -1.34 18.39 -34.84
CA ALA A 231 -0.07 17.79 -35.25
C ALA A 231 1.14 18.73 -35.13
N MET A 232 0.92 20.04 -34.98
CA MET A 232 1.99 21.04 -34.96
C MET A 232 2.66 21.20 -33.59
N LEU A 233 2.07 20.67 -32.50
CA LEU A 233 2.63 20.80 -31.15
C LEU A 233 3.44 19.58 -30.68
N LEU A 234 3.40 18.46 -31.42
CA LEU A 234 3.96 17.16 -31.01
C LEU A 234 5.29 16.80 -31.70
N LEU A 235 5.88 17.73 -32.47
CA LEU A 235 7.04 17.46 -33.34
C LEU A 235 8.36 18.15 -32.94
N ILE A 236 8.49 18.61 -31.69
CA ILE A 236 9.77 19.15 -31.20
C ILE A 236 10.29 18.24 -30.10
N GLY A 237 11.31 17.42 -30.42
CA GLY A 237 12.10 16.70 -29.41
C GLY A 237 12.56 15.27 -29.72
N HIS A 238 12.75 14.87 -30.99
CA HIS A 238 13.58 13.69 -31.28
C HIS A 238 15.04 14.15 -31.49
N HIS A 239 15.88 13.94 -30.48
CA HIS A 239 17.32 13.81 -30.66
C HIS A 239 17.73 12.41 -30.26
N SER A 240 17.94 11.59 -31.29
CA SER A 240 18.62 10.31 -31.25
C SER A 240 20.12 10.57 -31.32
N ASP A 241 20.88 10.08 -30.35
CA ASP A 241 22.32 9.88 -30.50
C ASP A 241 22.61 8.40 -30.74
N PRO A 242 23.31 8.04 -31.83
CA PRO A 242 23.73 6.68 -32.12
C PRO A 242 25.20 6.52 -31.72
N ASP A 243 25.51 5.82 -30.62
CA ASP A 243 26.81 5.16 -30.43
C ASP A 243 26.83 4.34 -29.12
N SER A 244 26.71 3.02 -29.25
CA SER A 244 27.43 2.05 -28.42
C SER A 244 27.24 0.66 -29.04
N GLY A 245 28.29 0.19 -29.72
CA GLY A 245 28.48 -1.23 -30.05
C GLY A 245 28.94 -2.06 -28.85
#